data_AF-A0A136KL67-F1
#
_entry.id   AF-A0A136KL67-F1
#
_cell.length_a   1.000
_cell.length_b   1.000
_cell.length_c   1.000
_cell.angle_alpha   90.00
_cell.angle_beta   90.00
_cell.angle_gamma   90.00
#
_symmetry.space_group_name_H-M   'P 1'
#
loop_
_entity.id
_entity.type
_entity.pdbx_description
1 polymer ?
#
loop_
_entity_poly.entity_id
_entity_poly.type
_entity_poly.pdbx_seq_one_letter_code
_entity_poly.pdbx_strand_id
1 'polypeptide(L)'
;MGFFYPWNHIVWPTQELTNAALHHKNYLISDSVGVILPVKLYVMDAIKQGILPLWNPYILNGTSLLGNTQAAVLYPFNLLYMIMPYAWAYTLYVLAQIVLSLLFMYGFLRKIGMRIIVSIFGAVSFAFSAYIIVWLTLGTLAHAYMWIPFVLWCFEHYTHSKNKAYFVGIVAGLTLSLLAGHMQTAVFAYLAFFIWVAATSIQKTLRANIVIFFSAVLLSIGISAVALIPAYETYTQSVRGSFVKEDFFAAESLNADSFIQALAPDFFGNPVTRKLVGKN
;
A
#
# COMPACT_ATOMS: atom_id res chain seq x y z
N MET A 1 10.80 -16.25 8.12
CA MET A 1 11.76 -16.39 9.23
C MET A 1 11.82 -15.09 10.01
N GLY A 2 11.68 -15.16 11.34
CA GLY A 2 11.85 -14.00 12.23
C GLY A 2 10.73 -13.77 13.26
N PHE A 3 10.24 -14.81 13.94
CA PHE A 3 9.34 -14.65 15.10
C PHE A 3 10.12 -14.45 16.43
N PHE A 4 11.38 -14.01 16.36
CA PHE A 4 12.14 -13.69 17.56
C PHE A 4 12.20 -12.18 17.74
N TYR A 5 11.35 -11.68 18.62
CA TYR A 5 11.34 -10.28 19.02
C TYR A 5 12.08 -10.12 20.35
N PRO A 6 13.20 -9.36 20.41
CA PRO A 6 14.02 -9.23 21.62
C PRO A 6 13.32 -8.54 22.80
N TRP A 7 12.17 -7.91 22.58
CA TRP A 7 11.35 -7.30 23.65
C TRP A 7 10.33 -8.27 24.26
N ASN A 8 10.19 -9.49 23.74
CA ASN A 8 9.37 -10.51 24.40
C ASN A 8 9.95 -10.97 25.75
N HIS A 9 11.16 -10.52 26.11
CA HIS A 9 11.84 -10.82 27.37
C HIS A 9 11.85 -9.63 28.34
N ILE A 10 11.34 -8.45 27.92
CA ILE A 10 11.30 -7.27 28.81
C ILE A 10 10.10 -7.43 29.75
N VAL A 11 10.36 -8.05 30.90
CA VAL A 11 9.44 -8.10 32.03
C VAL A 11 9.54 -6.75 32.74
N TRP A 12 8.48 -5.94 32.67
CA TRP A 12 8.42 -4.71 33.46
C TRP A 12 8.35 -5.08 34.96
N PRO A 13 9.01 -4.32 35.87
CA PRO A 13 9.22 -4.75 37.27
C PRO A 13 7.94 -4.94 38.10
N THR A 14 6.77 -4.56 37.58
CA THR A 14 5.51 -4.52 38.32
C THR A 14 4.48 -5.58 37.91
N GLN A 15 4.85 -6.61 37.15
CA GLN A 15 3.93 -7.72 36.84
C GLN A 15 4.57 -9.09 37.10
N GLU A 16 4.36 -9.58 38.32
CA GLU A 16 4.56 -10.98 38.67
C GLU A 16 3.63 -11.89 37.83
N LEU A 17 4.23 -12.90 37.19
CA LEU A 17 3.65 -14.22 36.94
C LEU A 17 2.44 -14.37 35.99
N THR A 18 2.49 -13.78 34.80
CA THR A 18 1.98 -14.49 33.60
C THR A 18 2.86 -14.19 32.40
N ASN A 19 3.13 -15.20 31.58
CA ASN A 19 3.96 -15.18 30.36
C ASN A 19 3.47 -14.14 29.32
N ALA A 20 3.65 -12.85 29.56
CA ALA A 20 3.20 -11.76 28.71
C ALA A 20 4.36 -11.07 28.02
N ALA A 21 5.09 -11.84 27.22
CA ALA A 21 5.67 -11.32 25.98
C ALA A 21 4.57 -10.54 25.27
N LEU A 22 4.61 -9.21 25.26
CA LEU A 22 3.64 -8.27 24.67
C LEU A 22 2.49 -9.00 23.94
N HIS A 23 1.46 -9.44 24.71
CA HIS A 23 0.31 -10.14 24.14
C HIS A 23 -0.47 -9.13 23.32
N HIS A 24 -0.07 -8.93 22.07
CA HIS A 24 -0.95 -8.33 21.09
C HIS A 24 -2.18 -9.24 21.01
N LYS A 25 -3.35 -8.72 21.40
CA LYS A 25 -4.62 -9.48 21.27
C LYS A 25 -4.87 -9.92 19.83
N ASN A 26 -4.27 -9.20 18.87
CA ASN A 26 -4.22 -9.58 17.47
C ASN A 26 -2.77 -9.47 16.95
N TYR A 27 -2.12 -10.60 16.71
CA TYR A 27 -0.76 -10.64 16.18
C TYR A 27 -0.66 -10.18 14.74
N LEU A 28 -1.77 -10.23 13.99
CA LEU A 28 -1.78 -9.89 12.56
C LEU A 28 -1.52 -8.39 12.33
N ILE A 29 -1.70 -7.55 13.34
CA ILE A 29 -1.45 -6.10 13.26
C ILE A 29 -0.12 -5.69 13.90
N SER A 30 0.68 -6.64 14.42
CA SER A 30 1.92 -6.31 15.15
C SER A 30 2.92 -5.55 14.28
N ASP A 31 2.96 -5.83 12.98
CA ASP A 31 3.95 -5.30 12.06
C ASP A 31 3.83 -3.78 11.88
N SER A 32 2.62 -3.24 12.04
CA SER A 32 2.39 -1.78 12.02
C SER A 32 3.22 -1.08 13.10
N VAL A 33 3.32 -1.68 14.29
CA VAL A 33 4.03 -1.13 15.44
C VAL A 33 5.47 -1.62 15.53
N GLY A 34 5.72 -2.90 15.22
CA GLY A 34 7.02 -3.53 15.37
C GLY A 34 8.00 -3.29 14.22
N VAL A 35 7.48 -3.03 13.01
CA VAL A 35 8.31 -2.90 11.80
C VAL A 35 8.12 -1.53 11.15
N ILE A 36 6.89 -1.17 10.79
CA ILE A 36 6.62 0.05 10.01
C ILE A 36 6.94 1.31 10.81
N LEU A 37 6.47 1.35 12.06
CA LEU A 37 6.66 2.51 12.93
C LEU A 37 8.15 2.85 13.17
N PRO A 38 9.00 1.94 13.66
CA PRO A 38 10.42 2.23 13.90
C PRO A 38 11.15 2.70 12.63
N VAL A 39 10.85 2.06 11.49
CA VAL A 39 11.42 2.45 10.20
C VAL A 39 11.00 3.88 9.83
N LYS A 40 9.71 4.23 9.97
CA LYS A 40 9.25 5.60 9.70
C LYS A 40 9.91 6.63 10.63
N LEU A 41 10.00 6.37 11.93
CA LEU A 41 10.67 7.28 12.86
C LEU A 41 12.13 7.51 12.46
N TYR A 42 12.86 6.44 12.16
CA TYR A 42 14.25 6.54 11.75
C TYR A 42 14.43 7.36 10.44
N VAL A 43 13.61 7.11 9.43
CA VAL A 43 13.64 7.89 8.17
C VAL A 43 13.42 9.38 8.48
N MET A 44 12.47 9.70 9.37
CA MET A 44 12.14 11.09 9.69
C MET A 44 13.22 11.77 10.51
N ASP A 45 13.80 11.09 11.49
CA ASP A 45 14.89 11.63 12.29
C ASP A 45 16.14 11.87 11.44
N ALA A 46 16.45 10.95 10.52
CA ALA A 46 17.53 11.14 9.55
C ALA A 46 17.29 12.39 8.67
N ILE A 47 16.09 12.53 8.09
CA ILE A 47 15.76 13.70 7.25
C ILE A 47 15.83 15.00 8.06
N LYS A 48 15.33 15.03 9.30
CA LYS A 48 15.40 16.20 10.18
C LYS A 48 16.83 16.62 10.50
N GLN A 49 17.76 15.66 10.54
CA GLN A 49 19.19 15.90 10.73
C GLN A 49 19.91 16.25 9.41
N GLY A 50 19.19 16.37 8.29
CA GLY A 50 19.79 16.63 6.97
C GLY A 50 20.50 15.41 6.37
N ILE A 51 20.31 14.23 6.95
CA ILE A 51 20.90 12.98 6.49
C ILE A 51 19.94 12.32 5.51
N LEU A 52 20.43 12.02 4.30
CA LEU A 52 19.66 11.25 3.34
C LEU A 52 19.45 9.82 3.87
N PRO A 53 18.20 9.34 4.03
CA PRO A 53 17.89 8.05 4.62
C PRO A 53 18.13 6.89 3.64
N LEU A 54 19.40 6.66 3.31
CA LEU A 54 19.83 5.63 2.36
C LEU A 54 20.10 4.29 3.05
N TRP A 55 20.59 4.31 4.29
CA TRP A 55 21.04 3.12 5.01
C TRP A 55 20.43 3.05 6.42
N ASN A 56 20.00 1.85 6.80
CA ASN A 56 19.54 1.54 8.14
C ASN A 56 20.54 0.60 8.84
N PRO A 57 21.33 1.09 9.82
CA PRO A 57 22.35 0.28 10.51
C PRO A 57 21.77 -0.68 11.55
N TYR A 58 20.50 -0.51 11.94
CA TYR A 58 19.90 -1.22 13.09
C TYR A 58 19.34 -2.60 12.73
N ILE A 59 19.23 -2.92 11.44
CA ILE A 59 18.69 -4.20 10.97
C ILE A 59 19.81 -4.99 10.32
N LEU A 60 20.09 -6.20 10.84
CA LEU A 60 21.01 -7.18 10.23
C LEU A 60 22.42 -6.62 9.88
N ASN A 61 23.00 -5.79 10.76
CA ASN A 61 24.26 -5.06 10.53
C ASN A 61 24.22 -4.05 9.36
N GLY A 62 23.04 -3.73 8.86
CA GLY A 62 22.85 -2.75 7.80
C GLY A 62 21.93 -3.24 6.70
N THR A 63 20.95 -2.42 6.32
CA THR A 63 20.07 -2.66 5.17
C THR A 63 19.80 -1.37 4.40
N SER A 64 19.56 -1.51 3.10
CA SER A 64 19.16 -0.38 2.25
C SER A 64 17.79 0.14 2.66
N LEU A 65 17.73 1.38 3.11
CA LEU A 65 16.49 2.02 3.56
C LEU A 65 15.71 2.60 2.38
N LEU A 66 16.40 3.15 1.39
CA LEU A 66 15.76 3.60 0.14
C LEU A 66 15.28 2.43 -0.71
N GLY A 67 16.00 1.30 -0.69
CA GLY A 67 15.57 0.06 -1.34
C GLY A 67 14.48 -0.69 -0.59
N ASN A 68 14.27 -0.38 0.70
CA ASN A 68 13.12 -0.88 1.44
C ASN A 68 11.84 -0.16 0.99
N THR A 69 11.09 -0.82 0.11
CA THR A 69 9.83 -0.28 -0.43
C THR A 69 8.85 0.13 0.66
N GLN A 70 8.75 -0.64 1.75
CA GLN A 70 7.82 -0.35 2.85
C GLN A 70 8.21 0.89 3.67
N ALA A 71 9.48 1.30 3.64
CA ALA A 71 9.89 2.57 4.24
C ALA A 71 9.26 3.78 3.52
N ALA A 72 8.92 3.61 2.24
CA ALA A 72 8.21 4.59 1.42
C ALA A 72 8.88 5.99 1.47
N VAL A 73 10.21 6.05 1.53
CA VAL A 73 10.99 7.26 1.84
C VAL A 73 10.54 8.49 1.03
N LEU A 74 10.28 8.29 -0.26
CA LEU A 74 9.93 9.37 -1.20
C LEU A 74 8.42 9.64 -1.30
N TYR A 75 7.61 9.03 -0.44
CA TYR A 75 6.16 9.23 -0.42
C TYR A 75 5.81 10.55 0.30
N PRO A 76 5.09 11.49 -0.34
CA PRO A 76 4.90 12.84 0.18
C PRO A 76 4.11 12.90 1.49
N PHE A 77 3.25 11.93 1.79
CA PHE A 77 2.53 11.91 3.08
C PHE A 77 3.47 11.66 4.26
N ASN A 78 4.70 11.19 4.02
CA ASN A 78 5.71 11.13 5.08
C ASN A 78 6.15 12.53 5.57
N LEU A 79 5.94 13.59 4.78
CA LEU A 79 6.22 14.97 5.20
C LEU A 79 5.40 15.36 6.44
N LEU A 80 4.24 14.73 6.68
CA LEU A 80 3.46 14.96 7.89
C LEU A 80 4.31 14.70 9.14
N TYR A 81 5.12 13.64 9.15
CA TYR A 81 5.97 13.29 10.29
C TYR A 81 7.17 14.22 10.48
N MET A 82 7.49 15.06 9.48
CA MET A 82 8.50 16.10 9.61
C MET A 82 7.98 17.31 10.39
N ILE A 83 6.74 17.71 10.14
CA ILE A 83 6.19 18.98 10.62
C ILE A 83 5.40 18.88 11.93
N MET A 84 5.00 17.67 12.36
CA MET A 84 4.19 17.49 13.55
C MET A 84 4.64 16.31 14.42
N PRO A 85 4.19 16.25 15.69
CA PRO A 85 4.47 15.11 16.56
C PRO A 85 3.95 13.80 15.97
N TYR A 86 4.66 12.70 16.22
CA TYR A 86 4.40 11.40 15.62
C TYR A 86 2.94 10.94 15.74
N ALA A 87 2.33 11.05 16.92
CA ALA A 87 0.96 10.59 17.14
C ALA A 87 -0.04 11.31 16.23
N TRP A 88 0.12 12.62 16.03
CA TRP A 88 -0.71 13.40 15.13
C TRP A 88 -0.42 13.08 13.66
N ALA A 89 0.87 12.96 13.30
CA ALA A 89 1.28 12.63 11.95
C ALA A 89 0.71 11.28 11.51
N TYR A 90 0.84 10.24 12.33
CA TYR A 90 0.31 8.92 12.08
C TYR A 90 -1.22 8.94 11.99
N THR A 91 -1.90 9.63 12.90
CA THR A 91 -3.37 9.76 12.87
C THR A 91 -3.84 10.40 11.57
N LEU A 92 -3.24 11.53 11.17
CA LEU A 92 -3.60 12.21 9.93
C LEU A 92 -3.23 11.40 8.69
N TYR A 93 -2.11 10.68 8.72
CA TYR A 93 -1.70 9.77 7.67
C TYR A 93 -2.76 8.67 7.44
N VAL A 94 -3.17 8.00 8.52
CA VAL A 94 -4.22 6.95 8.48
C VAL A 94 -5.59 7.50 8.10
N LEU A 95 -5.93 8.73 8.50
CA LEU A 95 -7.19 9.37 8.10
C LEU A 95 -7.16 9.82 6.63
N ALA A 96 -6.01 10.28 6.13
CA ALA A 96 -5.87 10.78 4.78
C ALA A 96 -6.27 9.73 3.74
N GLN A 97 -5.86 8.47 3.91
CA GLN A 97 -6.25 7.40 2.98
C GLN A 97 -7.75 7.16 2.91
N ILE A 98 -8.50 7.30 4.02
CA ILE A 98 -9.97 7.16 4.00
C ILE A 98 -10.60 8.39 3.31
N VAL A 99 -10.23 9.58 3.76
CA VAL A 99 -10.81 10.83 3.24
C VAL A 99 -10.52 11.00 1.76
N LEU A 100 -9.28 10.75 1.32
CA LEU A 100 -8.91 10.83 -0.09
C LEU A 100 -9.57 9.73 -0.91
N SER A 101 -9.70 8.50 -0.40
CA SER A 101 -10.47 7.46 -1.07
C SER A 101 -11.92 7.88 -1.31
N LEU A 102 -12.57 8.49 -0.31
CA LEU A 102 -13.93 9.03 -0.44
C LEU A 102 -14.00 10.10 -1.53
N LEU A 103 -13.11 11.10 -1.47
CA LEU A 103 -13.10 12.23 -2.40
C LEU A 103 -12.83 11.79 -3.84
N PHE A 104 -11.81 10.94 -4.04
CA PHE A 104 -11.42 10.48 -5.36
C PHE A 104 -12.47 9.57 -5.98
N MET A 105 -13.02 8.62 -5.22
CA MET A 105 -14.06 7.74 -5.73
C MET A 105 -15.36 8.51 -6.01
N TYR A 106 -15.75 9.43 -5.12
CA TYR A 106 -16.89 10.30 -5.37
C TYR A 106 -16.69 11.14 -6.64
N GLY A 107 -15.52 11.79 -6.78
CA GLY A 107 -15.17 12.59 -7.95
C GLY A 107 -15.20 11.78 -9.24
N PHE A 108 -14.64 10.57 -9.23
CA PHE A 108 -14.69 9.65 -10.35
C PHE A 108 -16.12 9.29 -10.75
N LEU A 109 -16.94 8.83 -9.80
CA LEU A 109 -18.32 8.42 -10.05
C LEU A 109 -19.18 9.59 -10.57
N ARG A 110 -18.98 10.79 -10.02
CA ARG A 110 -19.66 12.00 -10.52
C ARG A 110 -19.22 12.34 -11.94
N LYS A 111 -17.94 12.14 -12.26
CA LYS A 111 -17.41 12.45 -13.59
C LYS A 111 -17.98 11.53 -14.67
N ILE A 112 -18.19 10.26 -14.38
CA ILE A 112 -18.81 9.30 -15.32
C ILE A 112 -20.35 9.42 -15.38
N GLY A 113 -20.95 10.42 -14.70
CA GLY A 113 -22.38 10.73 -14.81
C GLY A 113 -23.29 10.02 -13.81
N MET A 114 -22.75 9.33 -12.79
CA MET A 114 -23.59 8.69 -11.76
C MET A 114 -24.32 9.72 -10.91
N ARG A 115 -25.53 9.39 -10.44
CA ARG A 115 -26.33 10.24 -9.52
C ARG A 115 -25.61 10.45 -8.20
N ILE A 116 -25.87 11.58 -7.52
CA ILE A 116 -25.20 11.97 -6.26
C ILE A 116 -25.27 10.85 -5.22
N ILE A 117 -26.45 10.28 -4.99
CA ILE A 117 -26.65 9.21 -4.00
C ILE A 117 -25.83 7.96 -4.33
N VAL A 118 -25.73 7.59 -5.62
CA VAL A 118 -24.93 6.45 -6.10
C VAL A 118 -23.45 6.74 -5.94
N SER A 119 -23.02 7.97 -6.22
CA SER A 119 -21.63 8.38 -6.03
C SER A 119 -21.20 8.40 -4.57
N ILE A 120 -22.06 8.87 -3.66
CA ILE A 120 -21.81 8.83 -2.21
C ILE A 120 -21.73 7.39 -1.74
N PHE A 121 -22.71 6.56 -2.12
CA PHE A 121 -22.73 5.16 -1.74
C PHE A 121 -21.47 4.42 -2.23
N GLY A 122 -21.12 4.56 -3.51
CA GLY A 122 -19.92 3.93 -4.07
C GLY A 122 -18.61 4.44 -3.45
N ALA A 123 -18.53 5.73 -3.12
CA ALA A 123 -17.38 6.28 -2.41
C ALA A 123 -17.23 5.67 -1.00
N VAL A 124 -18.32 5.61 -0.24
CA VAL A 124 -18.34 4.99 1.10
C VAL A 124 -18.01 3.49 1.00
N SER A 125 -18.62 2.76 0.07
CA SER A 125 -18.32 1.34 -0.14
C SER A 125 -16.85 1.08 -0.47
N PHE A 126 -16.22 1.95 -1.27
CA PHE A 126 -14.80 1.82 -1.59
C PHE A 126 -13.91 2.13 -0.38
N ALA A 127 -14.11 3.30 0.25
CA ALA A 127 -13.29 3.77 1.36
C ALA A 127 -13.37 2.88 2.60
N PHE A 128 -14.53 2.24 2.83
CA PHE A 128 -14.76 1.31 3.94
C PHE A 128 -14.78 -0.15 3.49
N SER A 129 -14.20 -0.46 2.34
CA SER A 129 -14.02 -1.84 1.89
C SER A 129 -13.11 -2.62 2.85
N ALA A 130 -13.34 -3.94 2.94
CA ALA A 130 -12.56 -4.81 3.81
C ALA A 130 -11.05 -4.67 3.59
N TYR A 131 -10.62 -4.47 2.34
CA TYR A 131 -9.20 -4.28 2.01
C TYR A 131 -8.60 -3.04 2.69
N ILE A 132 -9.24 -1.88 2.57
CA ILE A 132 -8.73 -0.64 3.19
C ILE A 132 -8.77 -0.76 4.73
N ILE A 133 -9.83 -1.34 5.28
CA ILE A 133 -10.02 -1.43 6.74
C ILE A 133 -9.04 -2.40 7.39
N VAL A 134 -8.82 -3.58 6.79
CA VAL A 134 -7.88 -4.58 7.32
C VAL A 134 -6.45 -4.06 7.31
N TRP A 135 -6.06 -3.33 6.25
CA TRP A 135 -4.70 -2.82 6.08
C TRP A 135 -4.51 -1.38 6.53
N LEU A 136 -5.49 -0.82 7.23
CA LEU A 136 -5.58 0.59 7.57
C LEU A 136 -4.35 1.06 8.37
N THR A 137 -3.91 0.27 9.35
CA THR A 137 -2.82 0.64 10.28
C THR A 137 -1.43 0.45 9.67
N LEU A 138 -1.28 -0.42 8.66
CA LEU A 138 0.03 -0.64 8.04
C LEU A 138 0.45 0.57 7.21
N GLY A 139 -0.52 1.31 6.65
CA GLY A 139 -0.27 2.61 6.04
C GLY A 139 0.48 2.57 4.70
N THR A 140 0.66 1.40 4.09
CA THR A 140 1.28 1.25 2.75
C THR A 140 0.25 0.78 1.72
N LEU A 141 -0.45 -0.33 1.98
CA LEU A 141 -1.42 -0.92 1.04
C LEU A 141 -2.60 0.01 0.76
N ALA A 142 -3.26 0.52 1.80
CA ALA A 142 -4.41 1.41 1.63
C ALA A 142 -4.02 2.75 0.96
N HIS A 143 -2.83 3.28 1.24
CA HIS A 143 -2.26 4.43 0.53
C HIS A 143 -1.93 4.14 -0.94
N ALA A 144 -1.48 2.93 -1.29
CA ALA A 144 -1.29 2.56 -2.69
C ALA A 144 -2.63 2.42 -3.42
N TYR A 145 -3.64 1.87 -2.72
CA TYR A 145 -4.96 1.57 -3.26
C TYR A 145 -5.85 2.81 -3.46
N MET A 146 -5.74 3.83 -2.60
CA MET A 146 -6.57 5.05 -2.72
C MET A 146 -6.36 5.82 -4.04
N TRP A 147 -5.19 5.66 -4.68
CA TRP A 147 -4.88 6.37 -5.93
C TRP A 147 -5.60 5.81 -7.15
N ILE A 148 -6.18 4.61 -7.07
CA ILE A 148 -6.94 3.99 -8.16
C ILE A 148 -8.05 4.93 -8.67
N PRO A 149 -9.03 5.32 -7.83
CA PRO A 149 -10.09 6.21 -8.29
C PRO A 149 -9.57 7.59 -8.72
N PHE A 150 -8.46 8.08 -8.16
CA PHE A 150 -7.86 9.36 -8.56
C PHE A 150 -7.33 9.32 -10.01
N VAL A 151 -6.62 8.25 -10.36
CA VAL A 151 -6.09 8.06 -11.72
C VAL A 151 -7.24 7.96 -12.72
N LEU A 152 -8.29 7.20 -12.40
CA LEU A 152 -9.48 7.08 -13.24
C LEU A 152 -10.22 8.42 -13.38
N TRP A 153 -10.35 9.17 -12.28
CA TRP A 153 -10.97 10.50 -12.28
C TRP A 153 -10.22 11.50 -13.16
N CYS A 154 -8.89 11.52 -13.07
CA CYS A 154 -8.04 12.36 -13.91
C CYS A 154 -8.12 11.94 -15.38
N PHE A 155 -8.12 10.64 -15.66
CA PHE A 155 -8.27 10.14 -17.03
C PHE A 155 -9.57 10.60 -17.68
N GLU A 156 -10.70 10.48 -17.00
CA GLU A 156 -11.99 10.95 -17.50
C GLU A 156 -12.04 12.48 -17.71
N HIS A 157 -11.33 13.25 -16.89
CA HIS A 157 -11.19 14.68 -17.15
C HIS A 157 -10.28 14.97 -18.34
N TYR A 158 -9.18 14.25 -18.48
CA TYR A 158 -8.22 14.44 -19.55
C TYR A 158 -8.82 14.09 -20.92
N THR A 159 -9.55 12.97 -21.04
CA THR A 159 -10.13 12.55 -22.31
C THR A 159 -11.16 13.54 -22.85
N HIS A 160 -11.92 14.19 -21.96
CA HIS A 160 -12.92 15.20 -22.30
C HIS A 160 -12.35 16.61 -22.51
N SER A 161 -11.45 17.08 -21.65
CA SER A 161 -10.94 18.47 -21.69
C SER A 161 -9.63 18.65 -22.43
N LYS A 162 -8.84 17.58 -22.60
CA LYS A 162 -7.44 17.59 -23.07
C LYS A 162 -6.50 18.50 -22.26
N ASN A 163 -6.90 18.93 -21.07
CA ASN A 163 -6.06 19.75 -20.20
C ASN A 163 -4.91 18.92 -19.60
N LYS A 164 -3.66 19.30 -19.91
CA LYS A 164 -2.43 18.62 -19.47
C LYS A 164 -2.32 18.45 -17.96
N ALA A 165 -2.93 19.31 -17.15
CA ALA A 165 -2.94 19.16 -15.69
C ALA A 165 -3.49 17.79 -15.25
N TYR A 166 -4.53 17.28 -15.91
CA TYR A 166 -5.07 15.96 -15.61
C TYR A 166 -4.16 14.83 -16.07
N PHE A 167 -3.42 15.00 -17.16
CA PHE A 167 -2.39 14.03 -17.55
C PHE A 167 -1.28 13.95 -16.50
N VAL A 168 -0.83 15.10 -15.99
CA VAL A 168 0.10 15.14 -14.83
C VAL A 168 -0.52 14.45 -13.62
N GLY A 169 -1.82 14.64 -13.37
CA GLY A 169 -2.56 13.93 -12.31
C GLY A 169 -2.53 12.41 -12.46
N ILE A 170 -2.71 11.87 -13.68
CA ILE A 170 -2.61 10.42 -13.96
C ILE A 170 -1.20 9.92 -13.61
N VAL A 171 -0.16 10.59 -14.12
CA VAL A 171 1.24 10.21 -13.87
C VAL A 171 1.55 10.26 -12.38
N ALA A 172 1.17 11.36 -11.71
CA ALA A 172 1.37 11.53 -10.27
C ALA A 172 0.64 10.45 -9.47
N GLY A 173 -0.62 10.14 -9.78
CA GLY A 173 -1.38 9.09 -9.08
C GLY A 173 -0.73 7.71 -9.18
N LEU A 174 -0.25 7.34 -10.38
CA LEU A 174 0.47 6.08 -10.58
C LEU A 174 1.82 6.05 -9.85
N THR A 175 2.57 7.16 -9.90
CA THR A 175 3.87 7.28 -9.22
C THR A 175 3.68 7.20 -7.71
N LEU A 176 2.71 7.93 -7.17
CA LEU A 176 2.40 7.92 -5.74
C LEU A 176 1.87 6.57 -5.26
N SER A 177 1.18 5.81 -6.13
CA SER A 177 0.79 4.44 -5.84
C SER A 177 2.00 3.51 -5.70
N LEU A 178 3.01 3.63 -6.58
CA LEU A 178 4.27 2.89 -6.46
C LEU A 178 5.06 3.29 -5.21
N LEU A 179 5.18 4.60 -4.95
CA LEU A 179 5.97 5.14 -3.85
C LEU A 179 5.32 4.92 -2.48
N ALA A 180 4.02 4.60 -2.40
CA ALA A 180 3.31 4.30 -1.15
C ALA A 180 3.84 3.04 -0.42
N GLY A 181 4.71 2.27 -1.05
CA GLY A 181 5.50 1.23 -0.40
C GLY A 181 4.92 -0.18 -0.47
N HIS A 182 3.93 -0.40 -1.36
CA HIS A 182 3.42 -1.73 -1.65
C HIS A 182 3.28 -1.96 -3.17
N MET A 183 4.35 -2.47 -3.79
CA MET A 183 4.45 -2.66 -5.25
C MET A 183 3.29 -3.51 -5.81
N GLN A 184 2.91 -4.59 -5.13
CA GLN A 184 1.82 -5.45 -5.60
C GLN A 184 0.47 -4.72 -5.63
N THR A 185 0.22 -3.83 -4.66
CA THR A 185 -1.03 -3.05 -4.65
C THR A 185 -0.99 -1.97 -5.72
N ALA A 186 0.19 -1.39 -5.95
CA ALA A 186 0.37 -0.45 -7.05
C ALA A 186 0.04 -1.10 -8.40
N VAL A 187 0.46 -2.35 -8.65
CA VAL A 187 0.09 -3.10 -9.88
C VAL A 187 -1.42 -3.14 -10.09
N PHE A 188 -2.24 -3.28 -9.04
CA PHE A 188 -3.70 -3.20 -9.19
C PHE A 188 -4.19 -1.82 -9.66
N ALA A 189 -3.49 -0.73 -9.35
CA ALA A 189 -3.81 0.59 -9.90
C ALA A 189 -3.51 0.70 -11.39
N TYR A 190 -2.36 0.16 -11.84
CA TYR A 190 -2.04 0.07 -13.27
C TYR A 190 -3.03 -0.81 -14.01
N LEU A 191 -3.41 -1.95 -13.42
CA LEU A 191 -4.36 -2.89 -14.01
C LEU A 191 -5.77 -2.29 -14.09
N ALA A 192 -6.25 -1.66 -13.02
CA ALA A 192 -7.53 -0.97 -13.02
C ALA A 192 -7.57 0.15 -14.07
N PHE A 193 -6.48 0.92 -14.20
CA PHE A 193 -6.36 1.94 -15.24
C PHE A 193 -6.38 1.33 -16.64
N PHE A 194 -5.64 0.23 -16.86
CA PHE A 194 -5.64 -0.49 -18.12
C PHE A 194 -7.03 -1.02 -18.49
N ILE A 195 -7.70 -1.71 -17.57
CA ILE A 195 -9.06 -2.25 -17.78
C ILE A 195 -10.03 -1.13 -18.10
N TRP A 196 -9.96 -0.01 -17.38
CA TRP A 196 -10.83 1.14 -17.60
C TRP A 196 -10.58 1.78 -18.98
N VAL A 197 -9.32 1.99 -19.35
CA VAL A 197 -8.94 2.48 -20.68
C VAL A 197 -9.46 1.52 -21.75
N ALA A 198 -9.25 0.22 -21.61
CA ALA A 198 -9.72 -0.77 -22.56
C ALA A 198 -11.25 -0.73 -22.70
N ALA A 199 -11.99 -0.74 -21.58
CA ALA A 199 -13.45 -0.74 -21.57
C ALA A 199 -14.06 0.52 -22.20
N THR A 200 -13.50 1.70 -21.90
CA THR A 200 -14.04 2.99 -22.36
C THR A 200 -13.60 3.38 -23.78
N SER A 201 -12.58 2.71 -24.31
CA SER A 201 -11.99 3.06 -25.61
C SER A 201 -12.51 2.24 -26.78
N ILE A 202 -13.25 1.16 -26.53
CA ILE A 202 -13.83 0.29 -27.57
C ILE A 202 -14.78 1.06 -28.51
N GLN A 203 -15.44 2.11 -28.02
CA GLN A 203 -16.45 2.88 -28.78
C GLN A 203 -15.99 4.30 -29.18
N LYS A 204 -14.77 4.71 -28.82
CA LYS A 204 -14.27 6.10 -29.01
C LYS A 204 -12.99 6.13 -29.84
N THR A 205 -11.89 6.63 -29.26
CA THR A 205 -10.58 6.85 -29.90
C THR A 205 -9.52 5.95 -29.28
N LEU A 206 -9.53 4.66 -29.64
CA LEU A 206 -8.67 3.62 -29.06
C LEU A 206 -7.18 3.97 -29.11
N ARG A 207 -6.67 4.43 -30.27
CA ARG A 207 -5.25 4.76 -30.43
C ARG A 207 -4.78 5.87 -29.48
N ALA A 208 -5.56 6.95 -29.36
CA ALA A 208 -5.18 8.07 -28.50
C ALA A 208 -5.13 7.66 -27.03
N ASN A 209 -6.12 6.90 -26.56
CA ASN A 209 -6.19 6.47 -25.17
C ASN A 209 -5.10 5.43 -24.82
N ILE A 210 -4.75 4.56 -25.76
CA ILE A 210 -3.60 3.65 -25.63
C ILE A 210 -2.30 4.44 -25.50
N VAL A 211 -2.08 5.45 -26.34
CA VAL A 211 -0.88 6.31 -26.25
C VAL A 211 -0.83 7.04 -24.90
N ILE A 212 -1.97 7.54 -24.41
CA ILE A 212 -2.08 8.18 -23.10
C ILE A 212 -1.72 7.19 -21.98
N PHE A 213 -2.25 5.96 -22.05
CA PHE A 213 -1.95 4.91 -21.09
C PHE A 213 -0.45 4.60 -21.06
N PHE A 214 0.14 4.22 -22.20
CA PHE A 214 1.55 3.83 -22.25
C PHE A 214 2.49 4.99 -21.90
N SER A 215 2.19 6.21 -22.33
CA SER A 215 2.99 7.39 -21.96
C SER A 215 2.92 7.68 -20.47
N ALA A 216 1.74 7.62 -19.85
CA ALA A 216 1.59 7.83 -18.42
C ALA A 216 2.29 6.73 -17.59
N VAL A 217 2.17 5.47 -18.03
CA VAL A 217 2.85 4.33 -17.39
C VAL A 217 4.36 4.47 -17.48
N LEU A 218 4.89 4.77 -18.68
CA LEU A 218 6.33 4.93 -18.89
C LEU A 218 6.90 6.09 -18.06
N LEU A 219 6.22 7.24 -18.05
CA LEU A 219 6.63 8.39 -17.24
C LEU A 219 6.56 8.06 -15.75
N SER A 220 5.51 7.38 -15.29
CA SER A 220 5.37 7.02 -13.88
C SER A 220 6.48 6.06 -13.41
N ILE A 221 6.79 5.04 -14.22
CA ILE A 221 7.89 4.11 -13.93
C ILE A 221 9.23 4.84 -13.97
N GLY A 222 9.45 5.72 -14.95
CA GLY A 222 10.66 6.53 -15.09
C GLY A 222 10.89 7.45 -13.88
N ILE A 223 9.84 8.12 -13.39
CA ILE A 223 9.93 8.95 -12.18
C ILE A 223 10.17 8.08 -10.94
N SER A 224 9.48 6.93 -10.85
CA SER A 224 9.62 6.00 -9.73
C SER A 224 10.95 5.24 -9.75
N ALA A 225 11.74 5.31 -10.83
CA ALA A 225 13.01 4.60 -10.98
C ALA A 225 14.00 4.89 -9.84
N VAL A 226 13.97 6.11 -9.30
CA VAL A 226 14.79 6.51 -8.14
C VAL A 226 14.54 5.64 -6.90
N ALA A 227 13.34 5.07 -6.74
CA ALA A 227 13.01 4.12 -5.69
C ALA A 227 13.06 2.67 -6.17
N LEU A 228 12.65 2.40 -7.42
CA LEU A 228 12.57 1.06 -7.97
C LEU A 228 13.94 0.42 -8.20
N ILE A 229 14.95 1.20 -8.63
CA ILE A 229 16.30 0.69 -8.88
C ILE A 229 16.95 0.22 -7.57
N PRO A 230 17.03 1.03 -6.50
CA PRO A 230 17.55 0.56 -5.20
C PRO A 230 16.75 -0.61 -4.63
N ALA A 231 15.44 -0.63 -4.84
CA ALA A 231 14.60 -1.73 -4.38
C ALA A 231 14.91 -3.04 -5.11
N TYR A 232 15.17 -2.97 -6.42
CA TYR A 232 15.58 -4.12 -7.22
C TYR A 232 16.97 -4.62 -6.80
N GLU A 233 17.95 -3.73 -6.61
CA GLU A 233 19.29 -4.09 -6.11
C GLU A 233 19.22 -4.76 -4.74
N THR A 234 18.39 -4.22 -3.84
CA THR A 234 18.18 -4.80 -2.51
C THR A 234 17.52 -6.17 -2.61
N TYR A 235 16.56 -6.34 -3.53
CA TYR A 235 15.90 -7.63 -3.75
C TYR A 235 16.87 -8.69 -4.26
N THR A 236 17.72 -8.39 -5.25
CA THR A 236 18.68 -9.36 -5.82
C THR A 236 19.76 -9.76 -4.83
N GLN A 237 20.16 -8.86 -3.92
CA GLN A 237 21.10 -9.14 -2.84
C GLN A 237 20.44 -9.76 -1.61
N SER A 238 19.10 -9.82 -1.57
CA SER A 238 18.39 -10.40 -0.45
C SER A 238 18.37 -11.92 -0.51
N VAL A 239 18.34 -12.53 0.68
CA VAL A 239 18.05 -13.97 0.84
C VAL A 239 16.74 -14.35 0.16
N ARG A 240 15.78 -13.42 0.02
CA ARG A 240 14.48 -13.70 -0.61
C ARG A 240 14.63 -14.09 -2.09
N GLY A 241 15.61 -13.53 -2.80
CA GLY A 241 15.87 -13.85 -4.20
C GLY A 241 16.30 -15.32 -4.44
N SER A 242 16.88 -15.99 -3.44
CA SER A 242 17.32 -17.39 -3.55
C SER A 242 16.27 -18.41 -3.07
N PHE A 243 15.28 -17.99 -2.27
CA PHE A 243 14.22 -18.84 -1.71
C PHE A 243 12.91 -18.84 -2.51
N VAL A 244 12.66 -17.82 -3.34
CA VAL A 244 11.45 -17.74 -4.17
C VAL A 244 11.64 -18.58 -5.44
N LYS A 245 11.32 -19.87 -5.34
CA LYS A 245 11.27 -20.85 -6.45
C LYS A 245 9.82 -21.19 -6.81
N GLU A 246 9.61 -21.95 -7.89
CA GLU A 246 8.28 -22.42 -8.30
C GLU A 246 7.49 -23.06 -7.15
N ASP A 247 8.15 -23.86 -6.30
CA ASP A 247 7.51 -24.53 -5.16
C ASP A 247 6.90 -23.55 -4.15
N PHE A 248 7.51 -22.38 -3.95
CA PHE A 248 6.97 -21.34 -3.07
C PHE A 248 5.67 -20.77 -3.65
N PHE A 249 5.62 -20.52 -4.96
CA PHE A 249 4.40 -20.05 -5.61
C PHE A 249 3.31 -21.11 -5.64
N ALA A 250 3.66 -22.39 -5.84
CA ALA A 250 2.70 -23.48 -5.79
C ALA A 250 2.07 -23.63 -4.39
N ALA A 251 2.86 -23.45 -3.33
CA ALA A 251 2.38 -23.52 -1.94
C ALA A 251 1.55 -22.30 -1.51
N GLU A 252 1.88 -21.10 -2.00
CA GLU A 252 1.22 -19.84 -1.63
C GLU A 252 0.09 -19.43 -2.60
N SER A 253 -0.19 -20.25 -3.63
CA SER A 253 -1.26 -19.99 -4.58
C SER A 253 -2.64 -20.12 -3.95
N LEU A 254 -3.59 -19.35 -4.48
CA LEU A 254 -4.99 -19.41 -4.07
C LEU A 254 -5.57 -20.78 -4.45
N ASN A 255 -5.71 -21.66 -3.45
CA ASN A 255 -6.49 -22.88 -3.60
C ASN A 255 -7.97 -22.55 -3.83
N ALA A 256 -8.62 -23.30 -4.72
CA ALA A 256 -10.03 -23.11 -5.07
C ALA A 256 -10.94 -23.11 -3.82
N ASP A 257 -10.59 -23.87 -2.81
CA ASP A 257 -11.33 -23.95 -1.54
C ASP A 257 -11.32 -22.62 -0.77
N SER A 258 -10.31 -21.77 -0.97
CA SER A 258 -10.20 -20.48 -0.31
C SER A 258 -11.29 -19.48 -0.78
N PHE A 259 -11.95 -19.73 -1.92
CA PHE A 259 -13.10 -18.92 -2.34
C PHE A 259 -14.29 -19.04 -1.39
N ILE A 260 -14.42 -20.15 -0.66
CA ILE A 260 -15.45 -20.31 0.37
C ILE A 260 -15.28 -19.25 1.47
N GLN A 261 -14.04 -18.82 1.75
CA GLN A 261 -13.76 -17.78 2.74
C GLN A 261 -14.30 -16.39 2.33
N ALA A 262 -14.63 -16.18 1.06
CA ALA A 262 -15.30 -14.95 0.63
C ALA A 262 -16.76 -14.88 1.13
N LEU A 263 -17.43 -16.03 1.31
CA LEU A 263 -18.81 -16.12 1.81
C LEU A 263 -18.86 -16.43 3.31
N ALA A 264 -17.95 -17.29 3.77
CA ALA A 264 -17.84 -17.72 5.16
C ALA A 264 -16.36 -17.54 5.63
N PRO A 265 -16.00 -16.35 6.13
CA PRO A 265 -14.61 -16.00 6.46
C PRO A 265 -13.93 -16.98 7.42
N ASP A 266 -14.69 -17.50 8.38
CA ASP A 266 -14.21 -18.44 9.40
C ASP A 266 -14.45 -19.92 9.02
N PHE A 267 -14.75 -20.24 7.75
CA PHE A 267 -15.06 -21.62 7.34
C PHE A 267 -13.92 -22.61 7.65
N PHE A 268 -12.67 -22.19 7.45
CA PHE A 268 -11.48 -22.95 7.82
C PHE A 268 -10.96 -22.58 9.21
N GLY A 269 -11.79 -21.90 10.01
CA GLY A 269 -11.43 -21.37 11.31
C GLY A 269 -10.88 -19.94 11.26
N ASN A 270 -10.49 -19.42 12.42
CA ASN A 270 -10.15 -18.01 12.60
C ASN A 270 -8.68 -17.85 13.02
N PRO A 271 -7.85 -17.14 12.23
CA PRO A 271 -6.41 -17.02 12.48
C PRO A 271 -6.11 -16.29 13.79
N VAL A 272 -6.94 -15.33 14.21
CA VAL A 272 -6.77 -14.61 15.49
C VAL A 272 -6.93 -15.56 16.67
N THR A 273 -7.84 -16.53 16.56
CA THR A 273 -8.08 -17.53 17.62
C THR A 273 -7.15 -18.74 17.55
N ARG A 274 -6.29 -18.84 16.51
CA ARG A 274 -5.41 -19.98 16.20
C ARG A 274 -6.13 -21.34 16.07
N LYS A 275 -7.44 -21.33 15.86
CA LYS A 275 -8.23 -22.52 15.55
C LYS A 275 -8.40 -22.55 14.04
N LEU A 276 -7.52 -23.24 13.34
CA LEU A 276 -7.65 -23.54 11.91
C LEU A 276 -8.04 -25.01 11.76
N VAL A 277 -9.02 -25.28 10.91
CA VAL A 277 -9.49 -26.64 10.60
C VAL A 277 -9.20 -26.89 9.13
N GLY A 278 -8.48 -27.98 8.83
CA GLY A 278 -8.36 -28.49 7.45
C GLY A 278 -7.32 -27.82 6.53
N LYS A 279 -6.35 -27.07 7.06
CA LYS A 279 -5.15 -26.66 6.30
C LYS A 279 -3.89 -27.19 7.00
N ASN A 280 -3.21 -28.15 6.35
CA ASN A 280 -1.84 -28.55 6.65
C ASN A 280 -0.87 -27.67 5.86
#